data_AF-A0A831X238-F1
#
_entry.id   AF-A0A831X238-F1
#
_cell.length_a   1.000
_cell.length_b   1.000
_cell.length_c   1.000
_cell.angle_alpha   90.00
_cell.angle_beta   90.00
_cell.angle_gamma   90.00
#
_symmetry.space_group_name_H-M   'P 1'
#
loop_
_entity.id
_entity.type
_entity.pdbx_description
1 polymer ?
#
loop_
_entity_poly.entity_id
_entity_poly.type
_entity_poly.pdbx_seq_one_letter_code
_entity_poly.pdbx_strand_id
1 'polypeptide(L)'
;MINNSFEQEIKAVFLRNGFFTLNDFIFEYQAIINLSGKQVGTKVIITYKFVDKYYFRADIENGNDSRTITITFKPGDMEISEQIKVTTKEKVLASVDDWLLHLEYDLLATPEARMIKENEGKIKEIEEILEGFYQDKDRDFTQSERDELAQRLDVLECSQPSSMTLYTSS
;
A
#
# COMPACT_ATOMS: atom_id res chain seq x y z
N MET A 1 -14.34 -20.08 -16.41
CA MET A 1 -12.89 -19.97 -16.29
C MET A 1 -12.54 -18.55 -15.92
N ILE A 2 -11.70 -18.38 -14.91
CA ILE A 2 -11.00 -17.11 -14.69
C ILE A 2 -9.97 -17.00 -15.82
N ASN A 3 -10.27 -16.17 -16.82
CA ASN A 3 -9.36 -15.95 -17.94
C ASN A 3 -8.22 -15.03 -17.51
N ASN A 4 -7.11 -15.04 -18.25
CA ASN A 4 -6.00 -14.09 -18.12
C ASN A 4 -6.49 -12.63 -18.00
N SER A 5 -7.64 -12.28 -18.62
CA SER A 5 -8.27 -10.96 -18.47
C SER A 5 -8.65 -10.60 -17.02
N PHE A 6 -9.13 -11.55 -16.20
CA PHE A 6 -9.49 -11.25 -14.81
C PHE A 6 -8.27 -10.97 -13.94
N GLU A 7 -7.17 -11.70 -14.15
CA GLU A 7 -5.89 -11.42 -13.49
C GLU A 7 -5.37 -10.03 -13.86
N GLN A 8 -5.40 -9.67 -15.15
CA GLN A 8 -5.00 -8.34 -15.60
C GLN A 8 -5.87 -7.24 -15.00
N GLU A 9 -7.18 -7.49 -14.86
CA GLU A 9 -8.10 -6.51 -14.28
C GLU A 9 -7.90 -6.34 -12.78
N ILE A 10 -7.60 -7.41 -12.03
CA ILE A 10 -7.17 -7.30 -10.64
C ILE A 10 -5.91 -6.44 -10.57
N LYS A 11 -4.88 -6.77 -11.35
CA LYS A 11 -3.62 -5.99 -11.37
C LYS A 11 -3.84 -4.52 -11.76
N ALA A 12 -4.81 -4.24 -12.63
CA ALA A 12 -5.15 -2.88 -13.03
C ALA A 12 -5.78 -2.05 -11.91
N VAL A 13 -6.36 -2.67 -10.87
CA VAL A 13 -6.83 -1.95 -9.67
C VAL A 13 -5.64 -1.39 -8.88
N PHE A 14 -4.59 -2.18 -8.69
CA PHE A 14 -3.38 -1.75 -7.97
C PHE A 14 -2.68 -0.56 -8.65
N LEU A 15 -2.66 -0.53 -9.99
CA LEU A 15 -2.06 0.57 -10.74
C LEU A 15 -2.81 1.91 -10.57
N ARG A 16 -4.08 1.90 -10.15
CA ARG A 16 -4.86 3.12 -9.91
C ARG A 16 -4.65 3.68 -8.51
N ASN A 17 -4.28 2.84 -7.56
CA ASN A 17 -4.23 3.19 -6.14
C ASN A 17 -3.02 4.10 -5.82
N GLY A 18 -1.92 4.05 -6.60
CA GLY A 18 -0.81 5.02 -6.51
C GLY A 18 0.06 4.92 -5.26
N PHE A 19 -0.49 4.45 -4.13
CA PHE A 19 0.23 4.20 -2.89
C PHE A 19 1.02 2.89 -2.94
N PHE A 20 0.48 1.87 -3.62
CA PHE A 20 1.14 0.58 -3.77
C PHE A 20 1.63 0.31 -5.19
N THR A 21 2.69 -0.50 -5.28
CA THR A 21 3.16 -1.11 -6.52
C THR A 21 2.79 -2.59 -6.57
N LEU A 22 2.67 -3.16 -7.79
CA LEU A 22 2.43 -4.61 -7.96
C LEU A 22 3.51 -5.48 -7.31
N ASN A 23 4.73 -4.94 -7.16
CA ASN A 23 5.84 -5.65 -6.55
C ASN A 23 5.69 -5.79 -5.03
N ASP A 24 4.77 -5.07 -4.40
CA ASP A 24 4.53 -5.14 -2.96
C ASP A 24 3.65 -6.33 -2.58
N PHE A 25 3.11 -7.05 -3.57
CA PHE A 25 2.18 -8.15 -3.36
C PHE A 25 2.64 -9.46 -3.99
N ILE A 26 2.18 -10.56 -3.40
CA ILE A 26 2.27 -11.91 -3.94
C ILE A 26 0.87 -12.30 -4.39
N PHE A 27 0.74 -12.74 -5.64
CA PHE A 27 -0.51 -13.22 -6.23
C PHE A 27 -0.45 -14.73 -6.40
N GLU A 28 -1.40 -15.44 -5.81
CA GLU A 28 -1.55 -16.89 -5.98
C GLU A 28 -2.93 -17.22 -6.56
N TYR A 29 -2.93 -18.14 -7.53
CA TYR A 29 -4.13 -18.62 -8.19
C TYR A 29 -4.17 -20.14 -8.09
N GLN A 30 -5.20 -20.67 -7.44
CA GLN A 30 -5.34 -22.11 -7.20
C GLN A 30 -6.65 -22.61 -7.80
N ALA A 31 -6.63 -23.74 -8.50
CA ALA A 31 -7.86 -24.38 -8.96
C ALA A 31 -8.61 -24.99 -7.76
N ILE A 32 -9.92 -24.73 -7.66
CA ILE A 32 -10.77 -25.41 -6.68
C ILE A 32 -11.26 -26.71 -7.34
N ILE A 33 -10.86 -27.85 -6.79
CA ILE A 33 -11.14 -29.18 -7.32
C ILE A 33 -12.16 -29.87 -6.40
N ASN A 34 -13.20 -30.47 -6.97
CA ASN A 34 -14.17 -31.23 -6.20
C ASN A 34 -13.68 -32.67 -5.91
N LEU A 35 -14.45 -33.43 -5.13
CA LEU A 35 -14.16 -34.83 -4.80
C LEU A 35 -14.03 -35.74 -6.03
N SER A 36 -14.60 -35.36 -7.18
CA SER A 36 -14.53 -36.09 -8.44
C SER A 36 -13.31 -35.70 -9.29
N GLY A 37 -12.39 -34.86 -8.78
CA GLY A 37 -11.23 -34.38 -9.53
C GLY A 37 -11.55 -33.31 -10.57
N LYS A 38 -12.78 -32.80 -10.63
CA LYS A 38 -13.19 -31.77 -11.59
C LYS A 38 -12.95 -30.39 -11.00
N GLN A 39 -12.37 -29.50 -11.81
CA GLN A 39 -12.26 -28.09 -11.44
C GLN A 39 -13.66 -27.46 -11.38
N VAL A 40 -14.05 -27.02 -10.19
CA VAL A 40 -15.32 -26.35 -9.92
C VAL A 40 -15.13 -24.85 -9.74
N GLY A 41 -13.91 -24.36 -9.54
CA GLY A 41 -13.67 -22.95 -9.31
C GLY A 41 -12.22 -22.55 -9.37
N THR A 42 -11.96 -21.33 -8.92
CA THR A 42 -10.62 -20.77 -8.77
C THR A 42 -10.58 -19.97 -7.47
N LYS A 43 -9.54 -20.19 -6.68
CA LYS A 43 -9.19 -19.39 -5.51
C LYS A 43 -8.12 -18.40 -5.92
N VAL A 44 -8.30 -17.15 -5.52
CA VAL A 44 -7.34 -16.06 -5.67
C VAL A 44 -6.89 -15.65 -4.28
N ILE A 45 -5.58 -15.55 -4.08
CA ILE A 45 -4.98 -15.04 -2.84
C ILE A 45 -4.02 -13.92 -3.22
N ILE A 46 -4.13 -12.79 -2.53
CA ILE A 46 -3.25 -11.64 -2.67
C ILE A 46 -2.70 -11.33 -1.28
N THR A 47 -1.38 -11.36 -1.13
CA THR A 47 -0.71 -11.16 0.16
C THR A 47 0.23 -9.98 0.07
N TYR A 48 0.20 -9.09 1.08
CA TYR A 48 1.14 -7.98 1.17
C TYR A 48 2.49 -8.48 1.73
N LYS A 49 3.58 -8.26 0.99
CA LYS A 49 4.90 -8.87 1.26
C LYS A 49 5.55 -8.45 2.58
N PHE A 50 5.28 -7.22 3.02
CA PHE A 50 6.00 -6.64 4.14
C PHE A 50 5.36 -6.98 5.47
N VAL A 51 4.08 -7.38 5.47
CA VAL A 51 3.37 -7.75 6.68
C VAL A 51 2.36 -8.86 6.37
N ASP A 52 2.70 -10.09 6.74
CA ASP A 52 1.97 -11.33 6.43
C ASP A 52 0.52 -11.37 6.93
N LYS A 53 0.15 -10.47 7.84
CA LYS A 53 -1.21 -10.39 8.38
C LYS A 53 -2.22 -9.84 7.37
N TYR A 54 -1.78 -9.11 6.34
CA TYR A 54 -2.65 -8.55 5.33
C TYR A 54 -2.75 -9.48 4.13
N TYR A 55 -3.92 -10.07 3.97
CA TYR A 55 -4.26 -10.85 2.80
C TYR A 55 -5.68 -10.56 2.33
N PHE A 56 -5.88 -10.78 1.04
CA PHE A 56 -7.16 -10.84 0.38
C PHE A 56 -7.31 -12.21 -0.26
N ARG A 57 -8.41 -12.90 0.04
CA ARG A 57 -8.75 -14.19 -0.54
C ARG A 57 -10.11 -14.12 -1.20
N ALA A 58 -10.23 -14.61 -2.41
CA ALA A 58 -11.51 -14.79 -3.10
C ALA A 58 -11.65 -16.22 -3.63
N ASP A 59 -12.62 -16.97 -3.11
CA ASP A 59 -12.98 -18.29 -3.61
C ASP A 59 -14.12 -18.13 -4.63
N ILE A 60 -13.84 -18.36 -5.92
CA ILE A 60 -14.75 -18.15 -7.05
C ILE A 60 -15.24 -19.51 -7.55
N GLU A 61 -16.43 -19.91 -7.14
CA GLU A 61 -17.04 -21.19 -7.52
C GLU A 61 -17.94 -21.03 -8.75
N ASN A 62 -17.81 -21.93 -9.73
CA ASN A 62 -18.70 -22.02 -10.88
C ASN A 62 -19.84 -23.00 -10.52
N GLY A 63 -20.91 -22.49 -9.92
CA GLY A 63 -22.15 -23.24 -9.68
C GLY A 63 -23.05 -23.32 -10.93
N ASN A 64 -24.06 -24.20 -10.88
CA ASN A 64 -24.98 -24.44 -12.00
C ASN A 64 -25.86 -23.23 -12.38
N ASP A 65 -26.09 -22.26 -11.48
CA ASP A 65 -26.94 -21.08 -11.77
C ASP A 65 -26.44 -19.75 -11.18
N SER A 66 -25.35 -19.72 -10.40
CA SER A 66 -24.71 -18.46 -10.00
C SER A 66 -23.25 -18.67 -9.60
N ARG A 67 -22.39 -17.71 -9.93
CA ARG A 67 -21.03 -17.64 -9.38
C ARG A 67 -21.15 -17.11 -7.97
N THR A 68 -20.94 -17.97 -6.98
CA THR A 68 -20.78 -17.51 -5.60
C THR A 68 -19.30 -17.22 -5.39
N ILE A 69 -18.99 -15.98 -5.04
CA ILE A 69 -17.63 -15.54 -4.75
C ILE A 69 -17.58 -15.20 -3.28
N THR A 70 -16.81 -15.98 -2.53
CA THR A 70 -16.59 -15.76 -1.10
C THR A 70 -15.30 -15.01 -0.93
N ILE A 71 -15.37 -13.77 -0.46
CA ILE A 71 -14.21 -12.93 -0.21
C ILE A 71 -13.89 -13.02 1.29
N THR A 72 -12.62 -13.15 1.64
CA THR A 72 -12.10 -13.12 3.00
C THR A 72 -10.85 -12.26 3.02
N PHE A 73 -10.87 -11.15 3.75
CA PHE A 73 -9.70 -10.28 3.90
C PHE A 73 -9.55 -9.85 5.36
N LYS A 74 -8.32 -9.47 5.73
CA LYS A 74 -7.98 -8.97 7.06
C LYS A 74 -7.41 -7.54 6.93
N PRO A 75 -8.20 -6.50 7.24
CA PRO A 75 -7.69 -5.15 7.42
C PRO A 75 -7.21 -5.01 8.89
N GLY A 76 -5.92 -5.21 9.13
CA GLY A 76 -5.28 -4.84 10.39
C GLY A 76 -5.08 -5.98 11.39
N ASP A 77 -4.95 -5.64 12.68
CA ASP A 77 -4.67 -6.59 13.77
C ASP A 77 -5.91 -7.25 14.38
N MET A 78 -7.11 -6.78 14.07
CA MET A 78 -8.34 -7.42 14.54
C MET A 78 -8.57 -8.75 13.79
N GLU A 79 -8.92 -9.81 14.52
CA GLU A 79 -9.32 -11.13 13.98
C GLU A 79 -10.63 -11.12 13.17
N ILE A 80 -11.04 -9.98 12.63
CA ILE A 80 -12.28 -9.86 11.86
C ILE A 80 -11.96 -10.28 10.43
N SER A 81 -12.16 -11.57 10.15
CA SER A 81 -12.26 -12.06 8.78
C SER A 81 -13.61 -11.62 8.22
N GLU A 82 -13.63 -10.60 7.36
CA GLU A 82 -14.86 -10.21 6.70
C GLU A 82 -15.19 -11.22 5.59
N GLN A 83 -16.34 -11.89 5.71
CA GLN A 83 -16.81 -12.82 4.69
C GLN A 83 -17.94 -12.20 3.89
N ILE A 84 -17.63 -11.79 2.66
CA ILE A 84 -18.62 -11.19 1.75
C ILE A 84 -18.94 -12.19 0.64
N LYS A 85 -20.23 -12.41 0.39
CA LYS A 85 -20.70 -13.16 -0.79
C LYS A 85 -21.07 -12.20 -1.90
N VAL A 86 -20.33 -12.26 -3.00
CA VAL A 86 -20.60 -11.47 -4.20
C VAL A 86 -20.90 -12.38 -5.38
N THR A 87 -21.68 -11.87 -6.34
CA THR A 87 -22.17 -12.64 -7.49
C THR A 87 -21.58 -12.18 -8.82
N THR A 88 -20.93 -11.00 -8.83
CA THR A 88 -20.38 -10.40 -10.04
C THR A 88 -18.89 -10.11 -9.89
N LYS A 89 -18.22 -10.09 -11.03
CA LYS A 89 -16.79 -9.82 -11.16
C LYS A 89 -16.45 -8.39 -10.69
N GLU A 90 -17.31 -7.44 -11.02
CA GLU A 90 -17.17 -6.03 -10.69
C GLU A 90 -17.18 -5.82 -9.18
N LYS A 91 -18.00 -6.58 -8.45
CA LYS A 91 -18.01 -6.56 -6.99
C LYS A 91 -16.71 -7.10 -6.39
N VAL A 92 -16.07 -8.08 -7.02
CA VAL A 92 -14.75 -8.55 -6.56
C VAL A 92 -13.70 -7.46 -6.74
N LEU A 93 -13.68 -6.80 -7.90
CA LEU A 93 -12.74 -5.70 -8.16
C LEU A 93 -12.96 -4.55 -7.18
N ALA A 94 -14.21 -4.20 -6.89
CA ALA A 94 -14.55 -3.21 -5.88
C ALA A 94 -14.08 -3.62 -4.47
N SER A 95 -14.21 -4.89 -4.09
CA SER A 95 -13.69 -5.38 -2.81
C SER A 95 -12.17 -5.40 -2.74
N VAL A 96 -11.46 -5.61 -3.85
CA VAL A 96 -10.00 -5.46 -3.89
C VAL A 96 -9.61 -3.99 -3.68
N ASP A 97 -10.30 -3.07 -4.34
CA ASP A 97 -10.07 -1.63 -4.21
C ASP A 97 -10.30 -1.14 -2.76
N ASP A 98 -11.42 -1.56 -2.17
CA ASP A 98 -11.77 -1.26 -0.79
C ASP A 98 -10.77 -1.85 0.22
N TRP A 99 -10.32 -3.08 -0.01
CA TRP A 99 -9.27 -3.70 0.81
C TRP A 99 -7.94 -2.93 0.73
N LEU A 100 -7.56 -2.46 -0.46
CA LEU A 100 -6.34 -1.65 -0.63
C LEU A 100 -6.44 -0.30 0.07
N LEU A 101 -7.60 0.36 0.01
CA LEU A 101 -7.83 1.60 0.76
C LEU A 101 -7.69 1.37 2.27
N HIS A 102 -8.31 0.31 2.81
CA HIS A 102 -8.15 -0.02 4.23
C HIS A 102 -6.70 -0.35 4.61
N LEU A 103 -5.98 -1.09 3.75
CA LEU A 103 -4.56 -1.37 3.94
C LEU A 103 -3.73 -0.08 3.98
N GLU A 104 -3.99 0.86 3.08
CA GLU A 104 -3.33 2.17 3.04
C GLU A 104 -3.60 2.95 4.35
N TYR A 105 -4.86 3.03 4.78
CA TYR A 105 -5.21 3.70 6.03
C TYR A 105 -4.50 3.08 7.23
N ASP A 106 -4.43 1.75 7.30
CA ASP A 106 -3.76 1.04 8.39
C ASP A 106 -2.26 1.30 8.40
N LEU A 107 -1.61 1.30 7.23
CA LEU A 107 -0.19 1.59 7.10
C LEU A 107 0.11 3.05 7.48
N LEU A 108 -0.73 4.00 7.04
CA LEU A 108 -0.60 5.41 7.38
C LEU A 108 -0.91 5.72 8.85
N ALA A 109 -1.70 4.87 9.52
CA ALA A 109 -1.97 5.01 10.95
C ALA A 109 -0.78 4.59 11.83
N THR A 110 0.23 3.90 11.28
CA THR A 110 1.44 3.53 12.02
C THR A 110 2.22 4.78 12.48
N PRO A 111 2.87 4.73 13.66
CA PRO A 111 3.72 5.84 14.13
C PRO A 111 4.81 6.23 13.11
N GLU A 112 5.40 5.24 12.45
CA GLU A 112 6.46 5.41 11.46
C GLU A 112 5.95 6.17 10.23
N ALA A 113 4.77 5.81 9.71
CA ALA A 113 4.16 6.53 8.58
C ALA A 113 3.75 7.95 8.95
N ARG A 114 3.30 8.18 10.20
CA ARG A 114 3.03 9.53 10.71
C ARG A 114 4.30 10.39 10.75
N MET A 115 5.42 9.84 11.21
CA MET A 115 6.71 10.55 11.20
C MET A 115 7.18 10.88 9.79
N ILE A 116 7.02 9.95 8.83
CA ILE A 116 7.37 10.19 7.42
C ILE A 116 6.51 11.34 6.85
N LYS A 117 5.20 11.31 7.07
CA LYS A 117 4.28 12.36 6.59
C LYS A 117 4.54 13.73 7.22
N GLU A 118 4.89 13.77 8.50
CA GLU A 118 5.34 15.00 9.16
C GLU A 118 6.63 15.53 8.53
N ASN A 119 7.56 14.65 8.19
CA ASN A 119 8.82 15.03 7.55
C ASN A 119 8.62 15.48 6.10
N GLU A 120 7.74 14.85 5.33
CA GLU A 120 7.35 15.31 3.99
C GLU A 120 6.73 16.71 4.03
N GLY A 121 5.90 17.00 5.05
CA GLY A 121 5.36 18.34 5.28
C GLY A 121 6.46 19.38 5.52
N LYS A 122 7.46 19.05 6.33
CA LYS A 122 8.63 19.93 6.57
C LYS A 122 9.48 20.12 5.33
N ILE A 123 9.68 19.05 4.53
CA ILE A 123 10.41 19.15 3.25
C ILE A 123 9.68 20.07 2.29
N LYS A 124 8.36 19.93 2.17
CA LYS A 124 7.56 20.78 1.29
C LYS A 124 7.58 22.25 1.73
N GLU A 125 7.56 22.52 3.03
CA GLU A 125 7.73 23.89 3.55
C GLU A 125 9.09 24.48 3.14
N ILE A 126 10.16 23.68 3.18
CA ILE A 126 11.48 24.09 2.72
C ILE A 126 11.50 24.33 1.20
N GLU A 127 10.86 23.45 0.41
CA GLU A 127 10.73 23.61 -1.04
C GLU A 127 9.97 24.88 -1.41
N GLU A 128 8.86 25.20 -0.74
CA GLU A 128 8.08 26.42 -0.97
C GLU A 128 8.88 27.68 -0.62
N ILE A 129 9.67 27.63 0.45
CA ILE A 129 10.61 28.70 0.83
C ILE A 129 11.69 28.87 -0.25
N LEU A 130 12.31 27.78 -0.68
CA LEU A 130 13.33 27.79 -1.74
C LEU A 130 12.76 28.30 -3.07
N GLU A 131 11.56 27.90 -3.45
CA GLU A 131 10.90 28.34 -4.68
C GLU A 131 10.55 29.84 -4.62
N GLY A 132 10.13 30.33 -3.45
CA GLY A 132 10.00 31.77 -3.17
C GLY A 132 11.31 32.53 -3.30
N PHE A 133 12.44 31.92 -2.92
CA PHE A 133 13.78 32.51 -3.08
C PHE A 133 14.27 32.49 -4.54
N TYR A 134 13.98 31.45 -5.31
CA TYR A 134 14.43 31.33 -6.71
C TYR A 134 13.68 32.24 -7.70
N GLN A 135 12.50 32.76 -7.34
CA GLN A 135 11.81 33.77 -8.14
C GLN A 135 12.50 35.15 -8.07
N ASP A 136 13.34 35.40 -7.07
CA ASP A 136 14.14 36.62 -6.89
C ASP A 136 15.60 36.35 -7.30
N LYS A 137 15.84 36.21 -8.61
CA LYS A 137 17.12 35.74 -9.21
C LYS A 137 18.39 36.58 -8.92
N ASP A 138 18.30 37.65 -8.13
CA ASP A 138 19.41 38.56 -7.82
C ASP A 138 19.65 38.78 -6.31
N ARG A 139 19.08 37.96 -5.41
CA ARG A 139 19.36 38.06 -3.97
C ARG A 139 20.28 36.94 -3.47
N ASP A 140 21.50 37.31 -3.13
CA ASP A 140 22.33 36.52 -2.22
C ASP A 140 21.59 36.39 -0.87
N PHE A 141 21.48 35.18 -0.34
CA PHE A 141 20.90 34.93 0.98
C PHE A 141 21.52 35.85 2.02
N THR A 142 20.68 36.57 2.77
CA THR A 142 21.14 37.36 3.91
C THR A 142 21.62 36.42 5.01
N GLN A 143 22.53 36.90 5.87
CA GLN A 143 23.07 36.10 6.97
C GLN A 143 21.95 35.54 7.88
N SER A 144 20.91 36.34 8.14
CA SER A 144 19.76 35.93 8.95
C SER A 144 18.97 34.77 8.33
N GLU A 145 18.80 34.77 7.00
CA GLU A 145 18.07 33.70 6.30
C GLU A 145 18.87 32.39 6.27
N ARG A 146 20.20 32.47 6.19
CA ARG A 146 21.08 31.29 6.30
C ARG A 146 21.03 30.69 7.69
N ASP A 147 21.04 31.53 8.72
CA ASP A 147 21.01 31.08 10.10
C ASP A 147 19.65 30.43 10.43
N GLU A 148 18.54 30.94 9.88
CA GLU A 148 17.22 30.31 10.01
C GLU A 148 17.15 28.95 9.30
N LEU A 149 17.70 28.84 8.09
CA LEU A 149 17.75 27.57 7.36
C LEU A 149 18.60 26.54 8.10
N ALA A 150 19.76 26.94 8.62
CA ALA A 150 20.66 26.08 9.39
C ALA A 150 19.99 25.57 10.68
N GLN A 151 19.26 26.44 11.38
CA GLN A 151 18.55 26.04 12.60
C GLN A 151 17.48 24.99 12.33
N ARG A 152 16.75 25.10 11.21
CA ARG A 152 15.72 24.11 10.83
C ARG A 152 16.34 22.78 10.36
N LEU A 153 17.49 22.83 9.69
CA LEU A 153 18.29 21.66 9.33
C LEU A 153 18.77 20.89 10.58
N ASP A 154 19.30 21.58 11.58
CA ASP A 154 19.73 20.97 12.85
C ASP A 154 18.56 20.30 13.59
N VAL A 155 17.37 20.91 13.57
CA VAL A 155 16.15 20.33 14.17
C VAL A 155 15.74 19.04 13.45
N LEU A 156 15.89 19.00 12.12
CA LEU A 156 15.61 17.81 11.32
C LEU A 156 16.64 16.69 11.59
N GLU A 157 17.93 17.02 11.65
CA GLU A 157 19.00 16.05 11.96
C GLU A 157 18.87 15.47 13.36
N CYS A 158 18.51 16.28 14.37
CA CYS A 158 18.26 15.80 15.73
C CYS A 158 17.00 14.94 15.86
N SER A 159 16.06 15.02 14.92
CA SER A 159 14.81 14.25 14.94
C SER A 159 14.91 12.88 14.25
N GLN A 160 16.05 12.55 13.62
CA GLN A 160 16.34 11.20 13.16
C GLN A 160 16.98 10.37 14.28
N PRO A 161 16.44 9.19 14.64
CA PRO A 161 17.16 8.28 15.52
C PRO A 161 18.42 7.80 14.79
N SER A 162 19.60 8.09 15.35
CA SER A 162 20.90 7.72 14.79
C SER A 162 20.98 6.21 14.53
N SER A 163 20.73 5.79 13.29
CA SER A 163 20.91 4.40 12.87
C SER A 163 22.39 4.14 12.61
N MET A 164 23.03 3.50 13.59
CA MET A 164 24.19 2.60 13.49
C MET A 164 25.37 3.02 12.60
N THR A 165 26.34 3.70 13.20
CA THR A 165 27.76 3.53 12.84
C THR A 165 28.25 2.17 13.37
N LEU A 166 28.12 1.11 12.57
CA LEU A 166 28.95 -0.09 12.75
C LEU A 166 30.31 0.13 12.07
N TYR A 167 31.21 0.80 12.78
CA TYR A 167 32.64 0.64 12.60
C TYR A 167 33.14 -0.34 13.66
N THR A 168 33.40 -1.58 13.26
CA THR A 168 34.35 -2.43 13.97
C THR A 168 35.44 -2.81 12.98
N SER A 169 36.52 -2.04 12.99
CA SER A 169 37.82 -2.48 12.52
C SER A 169 38.43 -3.37 13.60
N SER A 170 38.79 -4.60 13.25
CA SER A 170 39.79 -5.43 13.92
C SER A 170 40.36 -6.40 12.90
#